data_AF-A0A934K7P5-F1
#
_entry.id   AF-A0A934K7P5-F1
#
_cell.length_a   1.000
_cell.length_b   1.000
_cell.length_c   1.000
_cell.angle_alpha   90.00
_cell.angle_beta   90.00
_cell.angle_gamma   90.00
#
_symmetry.space_group_name_H-M   'P 1'
#
loop_
_entity.id
_entity.type
_entity.pdbx_description
1 polymer ?
#
loop_
_entity_poly.entity_id
_entity_poly.type
_entity_poly.pdbx_seq_one_letter_code
_entity_poly.pdbx_strand_id
1 'polypeptide(L)'
;RRRELHIQHLRTQISSPWTNGKIEAFWGVLQQEVLDRQRFRSFDEAEAALAGFVAYYNYHRLSGVLGWLTPAERYDGTPFTDVGFQHIPALSHLQGWLEEVMNAA
;
A
#
# COMPACT_ATOMS: atom_id res chain seq x y z
N ARG A 1 -0.13 0.03 30.02
CA ARG A 1 0.18 0.34 28.61
C ARG A 1 -0.86 1.20 27.87
N ARG A 2 -2.07 0.73 27.52
CA ARG A 2 -3.05 1.56 26.74
C ARG A 2 -3.49 2.86 27.42
N ARG A 3 -3.72 2.81 28.75
CA ARG A 3 -4.07 3.99 29.55
C ARG A 3 -2.90 4.98 29.69
N GLU A 4 -1.66 4.49 29.75
CA GLU A 4 -0.45 5.33 29.77
C GLU A 4 -0.23 6.06 28.44
N LEU A 5 -0.60 5.44 27.31
CA LEU A 5 -0.54 6.05 25.98
C LEU A 5 -1.76 6.91 25.64
N HIS A 6 -2.70 7.08 26.57
CA HIS A 6 -3.96 7.80 26.37
C HIS A 6 -4.79 7.30 25.16
N ILE A 7 -4.69 6.00 24.83
CA ILE A 7 -5.44 5.39 23.72
C ILE A 7 -6.78 4.87 24.23
N GLN A 8 -7.87 5.38 23.66
CA GLN A 8 -9.21 4.82 23.86
C GLN A 8 -9.42 3.60 22.95
N HIS A 9 -9.73 2.45 23.55
CA HIS A 9 -10.03 1.25 22.79
C HIS A 9 -11.51 1.26 22.36
N LEU A 10 -11.74 1.47 21.07
CA LEU A 10 -13.05 1.33 20.44
C LEU A 10 -13.14 -0.06 19.80
N ARG A 11 -14.30 -0.71 19.95
CA ARG A 11 -14.61 -1.99 19.31
C ARG A 11 -15.68 -1.78 18.25
N THR A 12 -15.62 -2.57 17.19
CA THR A 12 -16.71 -2.67 16.24
C THR A 12 -17.96 -3.19 16.96
N GLN A 13 -19.12 -2.66 16.59
CA GLN A 13 -20.40 -3.16 17.10
C GLN A 13 -20.70 -4.54 16.50
N ILE A 14 -21.49 -5.33 17.22
CA ILE A 14 -21.92 -6.65 16.74
C ILE A 14 -22.73 -6.45 15.46
N SER A 15 -22.43 -7.26 14.43
CA SER A 15 -23.10 -7.23 13.14
C SER A 15 -23.04 -5.88 12.41
N SER A 16 -21.91 -5.16 12.55
CA SER A 16 -21.71 -3.84 11.91
C SER A 16 -20.53 -3.83 10.90
N PRO A 17 -20.62 -4.60 9.79
CA PRO A 17 -19.51 -4.73 8.82
C PRO A 17 -19.09 -3.40 8.17
N TRP A 18 -20.02 -2.45 8.00
CA TRP A 18 -19.73 -1.13 7.44
C TRP A 18 -18.68 -0.33 8.24
N THR A 19 -18.50 -0.63 9.53
CA THR A 19 -17.49 0.02 10.37
C THR A 19 -16.06 -0.46 10.06
N ASN A 20 -15.92 -1.60 9.39
CA ASN A 20 -14.65 -2.26 9.11
C ASN A 20 -14.20 -2.10 7.64
N GLY A 21 -15.00 -1.44 6.80
CA GLY A 21 -14.76 -1.39 5.35
C GLY A 21 -13.38 -0.84 4.94
N LYS A 22 -12.80 0.08 5.71
CA LYS A 22 -11.46 0.64 5.42
C LYS A 22 -10.36 -0.41 5.53
N ILE A 23 -10.37 -1.22 6.58
CA ILE A 23 -9.36 -2.25 6.79
C ILE A 23 -9.61 -3.46 5.88
N GLU A 24 -10.89 -3.79 5.59
CA GLU A 24 -11.25 -4.80 4.61
C GLU A 24 -10.75 -4.45 3.20
N ALA A 25 -10.91 -3.18 2.79
CA ALA A 25 -10.35 -2.69 1.52
C ALA A 25 -8.83 -2.85 1.49
N PHE A 26 -8.12 -2.48 2.56
CA PHE A 26 -6.67 -2.67 2.67
C PHE A 26 -6.27 -4.15 2.52
N TRP A 27 -6.93 -5.05 3.25
CA TRP A 27 -6.64 -6.49 3.16
C TRP A 27 -6.94 -7.06 1.77
N GLY A 28 -8.02 -6.60 1.13
CA GLY A 28 -8.35 -6.99 -0.24
C GLY A 28 -7.24 -6.64 -1.23
N VAL A 29 -6.67 -5.43 -1.13
CA VAL A 29 -5.54 -5.01 -1.97
C VAL A 29 -4.29 -5.85 -1.68
N LEU A 30 -3.94 -6.05 -0.40
CA LEU A 30 -2.77 -6.85 -0.02
C LEU A 30 -2.90 -8.30 -0.55
N GLN A 31 -4.08 -8.90 -0.43
CA GLN A 31 -4.35 -10.23 -0.95
C GLN A 31 -4.09 -10.29 -2.46
N GLN A 32 -4.73 -9.39 -3.23
CA GLN A 32 -4.70 -9.40 -4.69
C GLN A 32 -3.33 -9.04 -5.30
N GLU A 33 -2.60 -8.13 -4.66
CA GLU A 33 -1.36 -7.57 -5.20
C GLU A 33 -0.11 -8.28 -4.69
N VAL A 34 -0.18 -8.97 -3.54
CA VAL A 34 0.98 -9.63 -2.93
C VAL A 34 0.74 -11.12 -2.73
N LEU A 35 -0.25 -11.49 -1.92
CA LEU A 35 -0.42 -12.87 -1.45
C LEU A 35 -0.85 -13.83 -2.57
N ASP A 36 -1.70 -13.37 -3.49
CA ASP A 36 -2.15 -14.16 -4.64
C ASP A 36 -1.09 -14.28 -5.74
N ARG A 37 -0.08 -13.40 -5.73
CA ARG A 37 0.92 -13.29 -6.80
C ARG A 37 2.25 -13.95 -6.47
N GLN A 38 2.49 -14.31 -5.22
CA GLN A 38 3.80 -14.74 -4.73
C GLN A 38 3.67 -15.99 -3.87
N ARG A 39 4.68 -16.86 -3.91
CA ARG A 39 4.81 -17.99 -2.99
C ARG A 39 6.04 -17.78 -2.13
N PHE A 40 5.82 -17.62 -0.83
CA PHE A 40 6.89 -17.43 0.14
C PHE A 40 7.48 -18.77 0.57
N ARG A 41 8.80 -18.85 0.63
CA ARG A 41 9.57 -20.01 1.08
C ARG A 41 9.91 -19.94 2.57
N SER A 42 9.84 -18.75 3.15
CA SER A 42 10.06 -18.50 4.57
C SER A 42 9.16 -17.38 5.10
N PHE A 43 9.10 -17.25 6.41
CA PHE A 43 8.40 -16.13 7.05
C PHE A 43 9.11 -14.80 6.77
N ASP A 44 10.44 -14.78 6.81
CA ASP A 44 11.24 -13.59 6.51
C ASP A 44 10.96 -13.04 5.10
N GLU A 45 10.74 -13.91 4.12
CA GLU A 45 10.36 -13.51 2.76
C GLU A 45 8.97 -12.84 2.73
N ALA A 46 8.01 -13.40 3.47
CA ALA A 46 6.68 -12.81 3.61
C ALA A 46 6.72 -11.47 4.35
N GLU A 47 7.55 -11.34 5.40
CA GLU A 47 7.77 -10.07 6.10
C GLU A 47 8.37 -9.00 5.18
N ALA A 48 9.39 -9.36 4.38
CA ALA A 48 10.00 -8.45 3.41
C ALA A 48 8.99 -7.99 2.35
N ALA A 49 8.18 -8.91 1.82
CA ALA A 49 7.14 -8.58 0.85
C ALA A 49 6.06 -7.66 1.46
N LEU A 50 5.65 -7.92 2.71
CA LEU A 50 4.70 -7.06 3.42
C LEU A 50 5.29 -5.66 3.68
N ALA A 51 6.56 -5.56 4.09
CA ALA A 51 7.23 -4.29 4.28
C ALA A 51 7.28 -3.47 2.99
N GLY A 52 7.64 -4.11 1.86
CA GLY A 52 7.60 -3.48 0.54
C GLY A 52 6.19 -3.03 0.14
N PHE A 53 5.17 -3.85 0.41
CA PHE A 53 3.78 -3.48 0.15
C PHE A 53 3.32 -2.29 1.01
N VAL A 54 3.67 -2.24 2.29
CA VAL A 54 3.29 -1.12 3.17
C VAL A 54 3.92 0.18 2.68
N ALA A 55 5.17 0.16 2.23
CA ALA A 55 5.82 1.31 1.62
C ALA A 55 5.10 1.75 0.34
N TYR A 56 4.85 0.81 -0.58
CA TYR A 56 4.08 1.04 -1.81
C TYR A 56 2.69 1.62 -1.52
N TYR A 57 1.92 0.98 -0.66
CA TYR A 57 0.55 1.36 -0.37
C TYR A 57 0.45 2.77 0.21
N ASN A 58 1.36 3.13 1.12
CA ASN A 58 1.31 4.43 1.78
C ASN A 58 1.84 5.58 0.92
N TYR A 59 2.94 5.38 0.17
CA TYR A 59 3.68 6.47 -0.47
C TYR A 59 3.60 6.52 -1.99
N HIS A 60 3.16 5.43 -2.63
CA HIS A 60 3.26 5.26 -4.09
C HIS A 60 1.90 4.93 -4.73
N ARG A 61 0.95 4.37 -3.96
CA ARG A 61 -0.36 3.96 -4.47
C ARG A 61 -1.35 5.12 -4.48
N LEU A 62 -1.67 5.63 -5.66
CA LEU A 62 -2.75 6.60 -5.85
C LEU A 62 -4.12 5.92 -5.65
N SER A 63 -5.02 6.59 -4.94
CA SER A 63 -6.36 6.08 -4.67
C SER A 63 -7.44 7.01 -5.22
N GLY A 64 -8.30 6.49 -6.09
CA GLY A 64 -9.44 7.25 -6.62
C GLY A 64 -10.41 7.71 -5.53
N VAL A 65 -10.57 6.92 -4.46
CA VAL A 65 -11.39 7.30 -3.28
C VAL A 65 -10.78 8.47 -2.52
N LEU A 66 -9.47 8.66 -2.61
CA LEU A 66 -8.74 9.78 -2.01
C LEU A 66 -8.55 10.96 -2.98
N GLY A 67 -9.20 10.95 -4.15
CA GLY A 67 -9.03 11.99 -5.16
C GLY A 67 -7.69 11.93 -5.89
N TRP A 68 -7.18 10.71 -6.12
CA TRP A 68 -5.86 10.44 -6.70
C TRP A 68 -4.68 10.94 -5.85
N LEU A 69 -4.87 10.97 -4.53
CA LEU A 69 -3.79 11.12 -3.56
C LEU A 69 -3.36 9.76 -3.02
N THR A 70 -2.12 9.69 -2.55
CA THR A 70 -1.62 8.58 -1.73
C THR A 70 -2.16 8.68 -0.29
N PRO A 71 -2.19 7.56 0.47
CA PRO A 71 -2.52 7.60 1.88
C PRO A 71 -1.64 8.54 2.71
N ALA A 72 -0.33 8.61 2.42
CA ALA A 72 0.58 9.52 3.12
C ALA A 72 0.26 10.99 2.83
N GLU A 73 0.07 11.37 1.56
CA GLU A 73 -0.39 12.73 1.21
C GLU A 73 -1.66 13.11 1.96
N ARG A 74 -2.61 12.19 2.08
CA ARG A 74 -3.88 12.44 2.77
C ARG A 74 -3.72 12.54 4.29
N TYR A 75 -2.81 11.78 4.87
CA TYR A 75 -2.63 11.63 6.31
C TYR A 75 -1.76 12.72 6.92
N ASP A 76 -0.57 12.96 6.36
CA ASP A 76 0.43 13.88 6.89
C ASP A 76 0.97 14.88 5.86
N GLY A 77 0.54 14.79 4.60
CA GLY A 77 0.96 15.72 3.55
C GLY A 77 2.33 15.39 2.94
N THR A 78 2.90 14.22 3.22
CA THR A 78 4.10 13.73 2.51
C THR A 78 3.81 13.71 1.01
N PRO A 79 4.55 14.44 0.16
CA PRO A 79 4.23 14.58 -1.26
C PRO A 79 4.47 13.28 -2.03
N PHE A 80 3.62 13.01 -3.02
CA PHE A 80 3.91 12.00 -4.04
C PHE A 80 5.06 12.47 -4.94
N THR A 81 6.04 11.60 -5.15
CA THR A 81 7.28 11.94 -5.89
C THR A 81 7.62 10.95 -7.00
N ASP A 82 6.75 9.98 -7.28
CA ASP A 82 7.08 8.96 -8.26
C ASP A 82 7.10 9.51 -9.68
N VAL A 83 8.12 9.08 -10.41
CA VAL A 83 8.26 9.26 -11.84
C VAL A 83 8.51 7.88 -12.44
N GLY A 84 7.83 7.54 -13.53
CA GLY A 84 7.98 6.24 -14.17
C GLY A 84 7.37 5.08 -13.38
N PHE A 85 7.97 3.88 -13.49
CA PHE A 85 7.40 2.61 -13.01
C PHE A 85 8.16 1.96 -11.87
N GLN A 86 9.28 2.56 -11.44
CA GLN A 86 10.17 2.05 -10.40
C GLN A 86 9.47 1.61 -9.10
N HIS A 87 8.47 2.36 -8.66
CA HIS A 87 7.74 2.08 -7.42
C HIS A 87 6.40 1.38 -7.64
N ILE A 88 6.04 1.06 -8.88
CA ILE A 88 4.81 0.33 -9.21
C ILE A 88 5.16 -1.16 -9.33
N PRO A 89 4.87 -2.02 -8.34
CA PRO A 89 5.39 -3.39 -8.32
C PRO A 89 5.07 -4.17 -9.60
N ALA A 90 3.86 -3.99 -10.12
CA ALA A 90 3.40 -4.65 -11.35
C ALA A 90 4.14 -4.19 -12.62
N LEU A 91 4.73 -3.01 -12.63
CA LEU A 91 5.39 -2.41 -13.80
C LEU A 91 6.90 -2.19 -13.62
N SER A 92 7.44 -2.44 -12.41
CA SER A 92 8.85 -2.26 -12.08
C SER A 92 9.81 -2.93 -13.08
N HIS A 93 9.44 -4.11 -13.58
CA HIS A 93 10.21 -4.85 -14.59
C HIS A 93 10.28 -4.17 -15.96
N LEU A 94 9.42 -3.18 -16.23
CA LEU A 94 9.41 -2.39 -17.47
C LEU A 94 10.15 -1.06 -17.34
N GLN A 95 10.73 -0.75 -16.18
CA GLN A 95 11.43 0.52 -15.96
C GLN A 95 12.57 0.74 -16.97
N GLY A 96 13.36 -0.30 -17.27
CA GLY A 96 14.44 -0.20 -18.28
C GLY A 96 13.91 0.10 -19.69
N TRP A 97 12.78 -0.51 -20.07
CA TRP A 97 12.12 -0.19 -21.34
C TRP A 97 11.62 1.25 -21.39
N LEU A 98 11.06 1.75 -20.28
CA LEU A 98 10.61 3.15 -20.20
C LEU A 98 11.78 4.12 -20.38
N GLU A 99 12.93 3.84 -19.77
CA GLU A 99 14.14 4.65 -19.90
C GLU A 99 14.68 4.67 -21.33
N GLU A 100 14.70 3.52 -22.02
CA GLU A 100 15.09 3.44 -23.43
C GLU A 100 14.20 4.33 -24.31
N VAL A 101 12.87 4.26 -24.11
CA VAL A 101 11.90 5.07 -24.87
C VAL A 101 12.08 6.56 -24.58
N MET A 102 12.26 6.94 -23.32
CA MET A 102 12.42 8.35 -22.92
C MET A 102 13.73 8.96 -23.40
N ASN A 103 14.82 8.17 -23.47
CA ASN A 103 16.13 8.64 -23.92
C ASN A 103 16.31 8.61 -25.45
N ALA A 104 15.42 7.91 -26.17
CA ALA A 104 15.40 7.88 -27.63
C ALA A 104 14.62 9.06 -28.27
N ALA A 105 13.93 9.87 -27.44
CA ALA A 105 13.15 11.05 -27.84
C ALA A 105 13.93 12.35 -27.60
#